data_AF-A0A5B7BZX6-F1
#
_entry.id   AF-A0A5B7BZX6-F1
#
_cell.length_a   1.000
_cell.length_b   1.000
_cell.length_c   1.000
_cell.angle_alpha   90.00
_cell.angle_beta   90.00
_cell.angle_gamma   90.00
#
_symmetry.space_group_name_H-M   'P 1'
#
loop_
_entity.id
_entity.type
_entity.pdbx_description
1 polymer ?
#
loop_
_entity_poly.entity_id
_entity_poly.type
_entity_poly.pdbx_seq_one_letter_code
_entity_poly.pdbx_strand_id
1 'polypeptide(L)'
;SVGLSFLQFTNMNCMRNLMITGLSLFLGISIPQYFNGHSTLHGGLVQTNAGWFNAIANTIFSSPATVGFIVAVFLDNTLKAEKSEKDRGMSWWVKFRTFRGDNRNEEFYTLPFNLNRCFPPT
;
A
#
# COMPACT_ATOMS: atom_id res chain seq x y z
N SER A 1 2.52 -1.41 15.36
CA SER A 1 2.67 -0.69 14.08
C SER A 1 3.66 -1.44 13.20
N VAL A 2 3.17 -2.33 12.32
CA VAL A 2 4.04 -3.16 11.45
C VAL A 2 4.21 -2.52 10.06
N GLY A 3 3.22 -1.76 9.61
CA GLY A 3 3.27 -1.04 8.32
C GLY A 3 4.39 0.00 8.26
N LEU A 4 4.45 0.89 9.26
CA LEU A 4 5.48 1.93 9.31
C LEU A 4 6.90 1.37 9.48
N SER A 5 7.07 0.23 10.17
CA SER A 5 8.39 -0.38 10.29
C SER A 5 8.95 -0.86 8.95
N PHE A 6 8.13 -1.12 7.93
CA PHE A 6 8.64 -1.47 6.60
C PHE A 6 9.35 -0.30 5.90
N LEU A 7 9.08 0.95 6.28
CA LEU A 7 9.78 2.11 5.73
C LEU A 7 11.28 2.09 6.05
N GLN A 8 11.70 1.38 7.10
CA GLN A 8 13.13 1.20 7.44
C GLN A 8 13.92 0.49 6.34
N PHE A 9 13.24 -0.29 5.49
CA PHE A 9 13.87 -0.99 4.37
C PHE A 9 13.95 -0.11 3.12
N THR A 10 13.37 1.09 3.15
CA THR A 10 13.40 2.07 2.06
C THR A 10 14.32 3.24 2.43
N ASN A 11 14.90 3.91 1.43
CA ASN A 11 15.79 5.05 1.67
C ASN A 11 15.00 6.31 2.03
N MET A 12 14.85 6.60 3.33
CA MET A 12 14.14 7.78 3.84
C MET A 12 14.96 9.08 3.77
N ASN A 13 16.23 9.03 3.39
CA ASN A 13 17.03 10.24 3.12
C ASN A 13 16.73 10.85 1.73
N CYS A 14 16.03 10.12 0.86
CA CYS A 14 15.63 10.62 -0.43
C CYS A 14 14.37 11.50 -0.32
N MET A 15 14.45 12.73 -0.84
CA MET A 15 13.31 13.67 -0.88
C MET A 15 12.07 13.05 -1.53
N ARG A 16 12.24 12.22 -2.57
CA ARG A 16 11.14 11.51 -3.24
C ARG A 16 10.36 10.63 -2.26
N ASN A 17 11.06 9.75 -1.53
CA ASN A 17 10.40 8.78 -0.65
C ASN A 17 9.75 9.46 0.57
N LEU A 18 10.41 10.49 1.11
CA LEU A 18 9.86 11.32 2.17
C LEU A 18 8.60 12.07 1.71
N MET A 19 8.62 12.64 0.51
CA MET A 19 7.46 13.32 -0.09
C MET A 19 6.30 12.34 -0.31
N ILE A 20 6.56 11.19 -0.91
CA ILE A 20 5.52 10.17 -1.16
C ILE A 20 4.88 9.73 0.16
N THR A 21 5.70 9.43 1.18
CA THR A 21 5.22 9.00 2.50
C THR A 21 4.42 10.10 3.20
N GLY A 22 4.94 11.32 3.25
CA GLY A 22 4.26 12.44 3.90
C GLY A 22 2.97 12.84 3.21
N LEU A 23 2.98 12.94 1.87
CA LEU A 23 1.82 13.36 1.09
C LEU A 23 0.73 12.28 1.07
N SER A 24 1.09 11.00 0.98
CA SER A 24 0.11 9.90 1.04
C SER A 24 -0.57 9.78 2.40
N LEU A 25 0.16 9.98 3.50
CA LEU A 25 -0.42 10.01 4.85
C LEU A 25 -1.33 11.23 5.02
N PHE A 26 -0.89 12.40 4.58
CA PHE A 26 -1.67 13.62 4.67
C PHE A 26 -2.98 13.51 3.87
N LEU A 27 -2.89 13.23 2.56
CA LEU A 27 -4.06 13.10 1.70
C LEU A 27 -4.94 11.92 2.08
N GLY A 28 -4.34 10.80 2.53
CA GLY A 28 -5.05 9.62 3.00
C GLY A 28 -5.93 9.88 4.22
N ILE A 29 -5.61 10.88 5.05
CA ILE A 29 -6.46 11.29 6.17
C ILE A 29 -7.41 12.43 5.76
N SER A 30 -6.91 13.43 5.03
CA SER A 30 -7.67 14.63 4.67
C SER A 30 -8.85 14.36 3.73
N ILE A 31 -8.66 13.51 2.72
CA ILE A 31 -9.70 13.23 1.72
C ILE A 31 -10.91 12.50 2.35
N PRO A 32 -10.76 11.40 3.11
CA PRO A 32 -11.89 10.77 3.78
C PRO A 32 -12.61 11.68 4.77
N GLN A 33 -11.88 12.55 5.48
CA GLN A 33 -12.49 13.54 6.38
C GLN A 33 -13.38 14.51 5.62
N TYR A 34 -12.93 14.99 4.46
CA TYR A 34 -13.73 15.83 3.57
C TYR A 34 -15.01 15.12 3.10
N PHE A 35 -14.92 13.85 2.71
CA PHE A 35 -16.07 13.05 2.26
C PHE A 35 -17.05 12.71 3.38
N ASN A 36 -16.57 12.48 4.60
CA ASN A 36 -17.41 12.21 5.77
C ASN A 36 -18.24 13.44 6.15
N GLY A 37 -17.62 14.63 6.13
CA GLY A 37 -18.32 15.90 6.40
C GLY A 37 -19.40 16.25 5.37
N HIS A 38 -19.24 15.84 4.10
CA HIS A 38 -20.20 16.13 3.04
C HIS A 38 -21.29 15.06 2.86
N SER A 39 -21.00 13.79 3.17
CA SER A 39 -21.98 12.70 3.04
C SER A 39 -23.18 12.87 3.98
N THR A 40 -22.95 13.45 5.16
CA THR A 40 -23.99 13.71 6.16
C THR A 40 -24.91 14.88 5.80
N LEU A 41 -24.48 15.79 4.90
CA LEU A 41 -25.20 17.03 4.61
C LEU A 41 -26.01 17.00 3.30
N HIS A 42 -25.63 16.18 2.31
CA HIS A 42 -26.25 16.19 0.97
C HIS A 42 -26.47 14.80 0.31
N GLY A 43 -26.27 13.68 1.02
CA GLY A 43 -26.53 12.33 0.44
C GLY A 43 -25.38 11.75 -0.39
N GLY A 44 -24.14 12.20 -0.17
CA GLY A 44 -22.92 11.71 -0.83
C GLY A 44 -22.40 12.63 -1.94
N LEU A 45 -21.07 12.71 -2.12
CA LEU A 45 -20.44 13.66 -3.05
C LEU A 45 -20.60 13.26 -4.53
N VAL A 46 -20.73 11.96 -4.79
CA VAL A 46 -20.95 11.42 -6.13
C VAL A 46 -22.44 11.16 -6.27
N GLN A 47 -23.14 12.06 -6.97
CA GLN A 47 -24.55 11.95 -7.27
C GLN A 47 -24.72 11.82 -8.79
N THR A 48 -24.26 10.68 -9.33
CA THR A 48 -24.60 10.29 -10.69
C THR A 48 -25.90 9.47 -10.73
N ASN A 49 -26.56 9.42 -11.89
CA ASN A 49 -27.75 8.58 -12.14
C ASN A 49 -27.52 7.06 -11.97
N ALA A 50 -26.29 6.64 -11.64
CA ALA A 50 -25.90 5.26 -11.38
C ALA A 50 -25.61 5.04 -9.88
N GLY A 51 -26.61 4.57 -9.13
CA GLY A 51 -26.48 4.34 -7.69
C GLY A 51 -25.35 3.37 -7.29
N TRP A 52 -25.06 2.37 -8.14
CA TRP A 52 -23.97 1.41 -7.90
C TRP A 52 -22.58 2.06 -7.97
N PHE A 53 -22.38 3.02 -8.89
CA PHE A 53 -21.12 3.75 -9.02
C PHE A 53 -20.89 4.68 -7.83
N ASN A 54 -21.95 5.38 -7.40
CA ASN A 54 -21.91 6.22 -6.22
C ASN A 54 -21.52 5.41 -4.97
N ALA A 55 -22.07 4.20 -4.82
CA ALA A 55 -21.73 3.33 -3.69
C ALA A 55 -20.24 2.96 -3.69
N ILE A 56 -19.71 2.49 -4.83
CA ILE A 56 -18.29 2.12 -4.96
C ILE A 56 -17.37 3.31 -4.66
N ALA A 57 -17.65 4.46 -5.28
CA ALA A 57 -16.84 5.66 -5.10
C ALA A 57 -16.86 6.14 -3.64
N ASN A 58 -18.04 6.25 -3.02
CA ASN A 58 -18.15 6.67 -1.64
C ASN A 58 -17.45 5.69 -0.67
N THR A 59 -17.50 4.37 -0.92
CA THR A 59 -16.78 3.39 -0.09
C THR A 59 -15.27 3.55 -0.20
N ILE A 60 -14.73 3.75 -1.40
CA ILE A 60 -13.29 3.94 -1.62
C ILE A 60 -12.80 5.24 -0.95
N PHE A 61 -13.48 6.36 -1.19
CA PHE A 61 -13.08 7.67 -0.68
C PHE A 61 -13.33 7.83 0.83
N SER A 62 -14.27 7.09 1.41
CA SER A 62 -14.50 7.07 2.86
C SER A 62 -13.45 6.28 3.64
N SER A 63 -12.63 5.46 2.97
CA SER A 63 -11.62 4.60 3.62
C SER A 63 -10.23 5.24 3.60
N PRO A 64 -9.69 5.72 4.75
CA PRO A 64 -8.39 6.39 4.79
C PRO A 64 -7.23 5.54 4.29
N ALA A 65 -7.23 4.26 4.63
CA ALA A 65 -6.19 3.33 4.19
C ALA A 65 -6.22 3.15 2.66
N THR A 66 -7.40 3.07 2.06
CA THR A 66 -7.56 2.87 0.61
C THR A 66 -7.14 4.12 -0.15
N VAL A 67 -7.54 5.31 0.30
CA VAL A 67 -7.13 6.57 -0.32
C VAL A 67 -5.62 6.77 -0.20
N GLY A 68 -5.06 6.55 0.99
CA GLY A 68 -3.61 6.63 1.21
C GLY A 68 -2.83 5.68 0.30
N PHE A 69 -3.32 4.45 0.11
CA PHE A 69 -2.74 3.48 -0.81
C PHE A 69 -2.79 3.95 -2.28
N ILE A 70 -3.94 4.42 -2.76
CA ILE A 70 -4.10 4.92 -4.14
C ILE A 70 -3.13 6.08 -4.39
N VAL A 71 -3.07 7.04 -3.47
CA VAL A 71 -2.17 8.19 -3.56
C VAL A 71 -0.71 7.72 -3.56
N ALA A 72 -0.31 6.84 -2.65
CA ALA A 72 1.05 6.32 -2.57
C ALA A 72 1.47 5.61 -3.86
N VAL A 73 0.62 4.73 -4.40
CA VAL A 73 0.87 4.01 -5.67
C VAL A 73 0.94 4.99 -6.84
N PHE A 74 0.02 5.95 -6.92
CA PHE A 74 0.01 6.94 -7.98
C PHE A 74 1.29 7.78 -7.99
N LEU A 75 1.71 8.29 -6.83
CA LEU A 75 2.93 9.07 -6.71
C LEU A 75 4.19 8.23 -6.95
N ASP A 76 4.25 6.98 -6.49
CA ASP A 76 5.40 6.11 -6.75
C ASP A 76 5.53 5.74 -8.24
N ASN A 77 4.42 5.59 -8.97
CA ASN A 77 4.46 5.34 -10.41
C ASN A 77 4.81 6.58 -11.25
N THR A 78 4.33 7.75 -10.82
CA THR A 78 4.54 9.02 -11.53
C THR A 78 5.98 9.51 -11.37
N LEU A 79 6.57 9.35 -10.18
CA LEU A 79 7.91 9.82 -9.87
C LEU A 79 8.97 8.76 -10.18
N LYS A 80 9.25 8.52 -11.47
CA LYS A 80 10.35 7.67 -11.92
C LYS A 80 11.69 8.41 -11.83
N ALA A 81 12.62 7.88 -11.04
CA ALA A 81 14.02 8.28 -11.08
C ALA A 81 14.91 7.08 -11.44
N GLU A 82 15.93 7.30 -12.25
CA GLU A 82 16.86 6.29 -12.77
C GLU A 82 17.55 5.45 -11.67
N LYS A 83 17.64 5.96 -10.44
CA LYS A 83 18.23 5.27 -9.25
C LYS A 83 17.20 4.59 -8.33
N SER A 84 15.94 4.51 -8.74
CA SER A 84 14.81 4.19 -7.84
C SER A 84 14.78 2.77 -7.27
N GLU A 85 15.44 1.79 -7.88
CA GLU A 85 15.33 0.38 -7.44
C GLU A 85 15.98 0.13 -6.07
N LYS A 86 17.13 0.76 -5.81
CA LYS A 86 17.82 0.64 -4.51
C LYS A 86 17.09 1.42 -3.41
N ASP A 87 16.54 2.58 -3.76
CA ASP A 87 15.87 3.46 -2.81
C ASP A 87 14.49 2.94 -2.35
N ARG A 88 13.81 2.14 -3.18
CA ARG A 88 12.51 1.53 -2.88
C ARG A 88 12.58 0.35 -1.92
N GLY A 89 13.77 -0.08 -1.51
CA GLY A 89 13.94 -1.28 -0.69
C GLY A 89 13.72 -2.58 -1.45
N MET A 90 13.69 -2.55 -2.79
CA MET A 90 13.44 -3.72 -3.63
C MET A 90 14.49 -4.82 -3.38
N SER A 91 15.74 -4.43 -3.10
CA SER A 91 16.82 -5.36 -2.73
C SER A 91 16.50 -6.20 -1.47
N TRP A 92 15.79 -5.60 -0.50
CA TRP A 92 15.31 -6.34 0.67
C TRP A 92 14.17 -7.29 0.28
N TRP A 93 13.18 -6.80 -0.47
CA TRP A 93 12.02 -7.59 -0.92
C TRP A 93 12.35 -8.74 -1.88
N VAL A 94 13.40 -8.61 -2.69
CA VAL A 94 13.82 -9.65 -3.65
C VAL A 94 14.13 -10.97 -2.96
N LYS A 95 14.70 -10.95 -1.74
CA LYS A 95 15.01 -12.16 -0.95
C LYS A 95 13.76 -12.93 -0.52
N PHE A 96 12.62 -12.26 -0.43
CA PHE A 96 11.33 -12.84 -0.05
C PHE A 96 10.51 -13.33 -1.24
N ARG A 97 10.94 -13.07 -2.49
CA ARG A 97 10.20 -13.52 -3.69
C ARG A 97 10.36 -15.00 -3.99
N THR A 98 11.35 -15.66 -3.39
CA THR A 98 11.61 -17.09 -3.59
C THR A 98 11.54 -17.79 -2.24
N PHE A 99 10.85 -18.93 -2.17
CA PHE A 99 10.69 -19.69 -0.92
C PHE A 99 12.03 -20.04 -0.28
N ARG A 100 13.02 -20.44 -1.08
CA ARG A 100 14.39 -20.79 -0.64
C ARG A 100 15.38 -19.61 -0.68
N GLY A 101 14.88 -18.38 -0.80
CA GLY A 101 15.72 -17.18 -0.96
C GLY A 101 16.39 -16.69 0.34
N ASP A 102 15.81 -16.99 1.50
CA ASP A 102 16.30 -16.59 2.83
C ASP A 102 15.84 -17.65 3.84
N ASN A 103 16.71 -18.04 4.79
CA ASN A 103 16.41 -19.08 5.79
C ASN A 103 15.16 -18.74 6.64
N ARG A 104 14.84 -17.44 6.77
CA ARG A 104 13.63 -16.99 7.48
C ARG A 104 12.34 -17.33 6.73
N ASN A 105 12.36 -17.40 5.40
CA ASN A 105 11.15 -17.76 4.63
C ASN A 105 10.73 -19.20 4.92
N GLU A 106 11.70 -20.09 5.13
CA GLU A 106 11.43 -21.48 5.45
C GLU A 106 10.69 -21.58 6.79
N GLU A 107 11.11 -20.84 7.83
CA GLU A 107 10.40 -20.84 9.11
C GLU A 107 8.99 -20.25 9.04
N PHE A 108 8.80 -19.15 8.29
CA PHE A 108 7.51 -18.45 8.22
C PHE A 108 6.48 -19.11 7.29
N TYR A 109 6.92 -19.78 6.23
CA TYR A 109 6.04 -20.36 5.21
C TYR A 109 6.05 -21.90 5.20
N THR A 110 6.68 -22.55 6.18
CA THR A 110 6.59 -24.01 6.37
C THR A 110 5.16 -24.41 6.68
N LEU A 111 4.59 -25.27 5.84
CA LEU A 111 3.30 -25.90 6.08
C LEU A 111 3.33 -26.74 7.36
N PRO A 112 2.24 -26.72 8.17
CA PRO A 112 2.12 -27.58 9.34
C PRO A 112 2.25 -29.05 8.93
N PHE A 113 2.74 -29.89 9.85
CA PHE A 113 2.98 -31.33 9.61
C PHE A 113 3.98 -31.65 8.49
N ASN A 114 4.88 -30.72 8.14
CA ASN A 114 5.93 -30.93 7.13
C ASN A 114 5.37 -31.24 5.72
N LEU A 115 4.17 -30.72 5.41
CA LEU A 115 3.52 -30.90 4.10
C LEU A 115 4.30 -30.30 2.92
N ASN A 116 5.32 -29.48 3.18
CA ASN A 116 6.25 -28.98 2.16
C ASN A 116 6.97 -30.11 1.42
N ARG A 117 7.03 -31.32 2.01
CA ARG A 117 7.59 -32.52 1.38
C ARG A 117 6.68 -33.10 0.28
N CYS A 118 5.36 -32.87 0.39
CA CYS A 118 4.37 -33.29 -0.59
C CYS A 118 4.08 -32.20 -1.62
N PHE A 119 4.24 -30.93 -1.23
CA PHE A 119 4.11 -29.76 -2.10
C PHE A 119 5.42 -28.97 -2.08
N PRO A 120 6.44 -29.44 -2.83
CA PRO A 120 7.71 -28.74 -2.88
C PRO A 120 7.50 -27.33 -3.43
N PRO A 121 7.88 -26.30 -2.68
CA PRO A 121 7.77 -24.92 -3.15
C PRO A 121 8.78 -24.70 -4.26
N THR A 122 8.30 -24.23 -5.41
CA THR A 122 9.12 -23.77 -6.55
C THR A 122 9.83 -22.46 -6.24
#